data_AF-A0A1B6ITZ3-F1
#
_entry.id   AF-A0A1B6ITZ3-F1
#
_cell.length_a   1.000
_cell.length_b   1.000
_cell.length_c   1.000
_cell.angle_alpha   90.00
_cell.angle_beta   90.00
_cell.angle_gamma   90.00
#
_symmetry.space_group_name_H-M   'P 1'
#
loop_
_entity.id
_entity.type
_entity.pdbx_description
1 polymer ?
#
loop_
_entity_poly.entity_id
_entity_poly.type
_entity_poly.pdbx_seq_one_letter_code
_entity_poly.pdbx_strand_id
1 'polypeptide(L)'
;MSTFNGNQCTHIKYCSASDDVINLMDLSMKLKKLIKKPEGTTPYILENLECFLDGFRSYSDKVFANDSEAISDYDLMEQEEGPHHLKLFPIEMMPLLNYYDWDSYDCWLFGGYLEKTKQIWYRLSEYMEARKRTLMIQKRRERKMHLDQENTK
;
A
#
# COMPACT_ATOMS: atom_id res chain seq x y z
N MET A 1 -22.39 12.71 -21.76
CA MET A 1 -22.38 12.74 -20.28
C MET A 1 -21.55 11.54 -19.82
N SER A 2 -20.34 11.80 -19.33
CA SER A 2 -19.40 10.76 -18.90
C SER A 2 -19.76 10.32 -17.49
N THR A 3 -20.17 9.07 -17.29
CA THR A 3 -20.34 8.48 -15.96
C THR A 3 -18.98 8.01 -15.48
N PHE A 4 -18.38 8.84 -14.63
CA PHE A 4 -17.22 8.49 -13.81
C PHE A 4 -17.72 7.49 -12.74
N ASN A 5 -17.55 6.18 -12.98
CA ASN A 5 -17.74 5.19 -11.92
C ASN A 5 -16.51 5.24 -11.02
N GLY A 6 -16.67 5.91 -9.88
CA GLY A 6 -15.72 5.84 -8.77
C GLY A 6 -15.75 4.44 -8.18
N ASN A 7 -14.81 3.59 -8.59
CA ASN A 7 -14.40 2.45 -7.78
C ASN A 7 -13.72 3.02 -6.53
N GLN A 8 -14.50 3.24 -5.47
CA GLN A 8 -13.94 3.51 -4.16
C GLN A 8 -13.30 2.22 -3.66
N CYS A 9 -11.97 2.23 -3.49
CA CYS A 9 -11.22 1.16 -2.84
C CYS A 9 -11.52 1.18 -1.32
N THR A 10 -12.68 0.65 -0.90
CA THR A 10 -13.26 0.88 0.45
C THR A 10 -12.95 -0.16 1.53
N HIS A 11 -12.08 -1.16 1.30
CA HIS A 11 -12.07 -2.35 2.18
C HIS A 11 -10.71 -2.82 2.72
N ILE A 12 -9.61 -2.08 2.55
CA ILE A 12 -8.29 -2.48 3.08
C ILE A 12 -8.20 -2.10 4.57
N LYS A 13 -8.86 -2.91 5.43
CA LYS A 13 -9.06 -2.67 6.86
C LYS A 13 -8.09 -3.48 7.72
N TYR A 14 -7.14 -2.82 8.40
CA TYR A 14 -6.09 -3.48 9.18
C TYR A 14 -5.93 -2.85 10.56
N CYS A 15 -5.60 -3.67 11.56
CA CYS A 15 -5.31 -3.19 12.90
C CYS A 15 -3.96 -2.48 12.93
N SER A 16 -3.93 -1.25 13.45
CA SER A 16 -2.72 -0.66 14.01
C SER A 16 -2.34 -1.37 15.31
N ALA A 17 -1.18 -1.02 15.86
CA ALA A 17 -0.79 -1.36 17.22
C ALA A 17 -1.77 -0.86 18.30
N SER A 18 -2.76 -0.02 17.95
CA SER A 18 -3.76 0.56 18.85
C SER A 18 -5.14 -0.13 18.81
N ASP A 19 -5.25 -1.32 18.22
CA ASP A 19 -6.50 -2.10 18.06
C ASP A 19 -7.60 -1.44 17.21
N ASP A 20 -7.36 -0.26 16.64
CA ASP A 20 -8.29 0.41 15.73
C ASP A 20 -8.22 -0.17 14.31
N VAL A 21 -9.38 -0.43 13.72
CA VAL A 21 -9.49 -0.88 12.32
C VAL A 21 -9.34 0.31 11.38
N ILE A 22 -8.22 0.40 10.67
CA ILE A 22 -7.90 1.50 9.77
C ILE A 22 -8.15 1.09 8.33
N ASN A 23 -8.87 1.92 7.57
CA ASN A 23 -8.86 1.81 6.12
C ASN A 23 -7.58 2.46 5.57
N LEU A 24 -6.62 1.63 5.13
CA LEU A 24 -5.32 2.07 4.65
C LEU A 24 -5.44 3.01 3.43
N MET A 25 -6.38 2.75 2.50
CA MET A 25 -6.50 3.57 1.29
C MET A 25 -7.08 4.95 1.58
N ASP A 26 -8.06 5.02 2.48
CA ASP A 26 -8.61 6.30 2.95
C ASP A 26 -7.55 7.12 3.69
N LEU A 27 -6.79 6.48 4.59
CA LEU A 27 -5.69 7.13 5.30
C LEU A 27 -4.58 7.58 4.35
N SER A 28 -4.25 6.77 3.35
CA SER A 28 -3.27 7.12 2.32
C SER A 28 -3.71 8.33 1.48
N MET A 29 -5.01 8.41 1.15
CA MET A 29 -5.58 9.56 0.46
C MET A 29 -5.57 10.81 1.34
N LYS A 30 -5.89 10.66 2.63
CA LYS A 30 -5.79 11.74 3.62
C LYS A 30 -4.36 12.27 3.70
N LEU A 31 -3.37 11.39 3.86
CA LEU A 31 -1.95 11.75 3.88
C LEU A 31 -1.53 12.50 2.61
N LYS A 32 -1.95 12.02 1.42
CA LYS A 32 -1.69 12.72 0.16
C LYS A 32 -2.23 14.16 0.17
N LYS A 33 -3.42 14.37 0.73
CA LYS A 33 -4.02 15.71 0.86
C LYS A 33 -3.23 16.58 1.83
N LEU A 34 -2.88 16.06 3.00
CA LEU A 34 -2.08 16.77 4.02
C LEU A 34 -0.70 17.18 3.48
N ILE A 35 -0.04 16.30 2.72
CA ILE A 35 1.26 16.61 2.12
C ILE A 35 1.14 17.72 1.07
N LYS A 36 0.10 17.67 0.23
CA LYS A 36 -0.13 18.69 -0.83
C LYS A 36 -0.61 20.03 -0.30
N LYS A 37 -1.40 20.00 0.77
CA LYS A 37 -2.01 21.17 1.40
C LYS A 37 -1.91 20.99 2.91
N PRO A 38 -0.79 21.44 3.51
CA PRO A 38 -0.55 21.30 4.94
C PRO A 38 -1.68 21.91 5.76
N GLU A 39 -2.18 21.15 6.73
CA GLU A 39 -3.18 21.57 7.71
C GLU A 39 -2.97 20.84 9.04
N GLY A 40 -3.52 21.40 10.12
CA GLY A 40 -3.38 20.82 11.46
C GLY A 40 -1.99 21.04 12.06
N THR A 41 -1.59 20.16 12.97
CA THR A 41 -0.32 20.26 13.71
C THR A 41 0.72 19.26 13.20
N THR A 42 1.99 19.47 13.55
CA THR A 42 3.06 18.49 13.27
C THR A 42 2.74 17.08 13.81
N PRO A 43 2.32 16.91 15.09
CA PRO A 43 1.87 15.61 15.57
C PRO A 43 0.77 14.98 14.72
N TYR A 44 -0.19 15.77 14.23
CA TYR A 44 -1.30 15.25 13.46
C TYR A 44 -0.86 14.54 12.17
N ILE A 45 0.01 15.14 11.36
CA ILE A 45 0.49 14.48 10.13
C ILE A 45 1.44 13.31 10.44
N LEU A 46 2.28 13.43 11.46
CA LEU A 46 3.23 12.38 11.86
C LEU A 46 2.52 11.15 12.43
N GLU A 47 1.52 11.33 13.29
CA GLU A 47 0.70 10.24 13.84
C GLU A 47 -0.09 9.54 12.73
N ASN A 48 -0.62 10.28 11.74
CA ASN A 48 -1.31 9.66 10.60
C ASN A 48 -0.34 8.84 9.73
N LEU A 49 0.93 9.26 9.60
CA LEU A 49 1.96 8.49 8.88
C LEU A 49 2.37 7.23 9.63
N GLU A 50 2.60 7.34 10.94
CA GLU A 50 2.93 6.22 11.80
C GLU A 50 1.80 5.18 11.81
N CYS A 51 0.57 5.65 12.00
CA CYS A 51 -0.65 4.84 11.96
C CYS A 51 -0.80 4.10 10.62
N PHE A 52 -0.54 4.78 9.49
CA PHE A 52 -0.52 4.12 8.18
C PHE A 52 0.58 3.06 8.12
N LEU A 53 1.81 3.39 8.52
CA LEU A 53 2.96 2.49 8.44
C LEU A 53 2.73 1.21 9.24
N ASP A 54 2.17 1.31 10.45
CA ASP A 54 1.91 0.16 11.30
C ASP A 54 0.78 -0.72 10.75
N GLY A 55 -0.32 -0.12 10.30
CA GLY A 55 -1.37 -0.87 9.62
C GLY A 55 -0.87 -1.52 8.32
N PHE A 56 0.01 -0.85 7.58
CA PHE A 56 0.58 -1.37 6.33
C PHE A 56 1.58 -2.51 6.57
N ARG A 57 2.30 -2.51 7.70
CA ARG A 57 3.12 -3.66 8.14
C ARG A 57 2.26 -4.87 8.43
N SER A 58 1.22 -4.69 9.26
CA SER A 58 0.26 -5.75 9.61
C SER A 58 -0.41 -6.34 8.37
N TYR A 59 -0.80 -5.48 7.42
CA TYR A 59 -1.27 -5.89 6.11
C TYR A 59 -0.23 -6.69 5.33
N SER A 60 1.00 -6.18 5.24
CA SER A 60 2.06 -6.83 4.46
C SER A 60 2.39 -8.22 4.98
N ASP A 61 2.40 -8.41 6.31
CA ASP A 61 2.66 -9.69 6.96
C ASP A 61 1.59 -10.72 6.58
N LYS A 62 0.31 -10.31 6.49
CA LYS A 62 -0.77 -11.19 6.02
C LYS A 62 -0.62 -11.59 4.55
N VAL A 63 -0.21 -10.66 3.68
CA VAL A 63 0.09 -10.99 2.27
C VAL A 63 1.23 -12.00 2.18
N PHE A 64 2.33 -11.80 2.94
CA PHE A 64 3.45 -12.73 2.98
C PHE A 64 3.05 -14.10 3.57
N ALA A 65 2.08 -14.13 4.49
CA ALA A 65 1.49 -15.36 5.03
C ALA A 65 0.53 -16.07 4.04
N ASN A 66 0.37 -15.57 2.82
CA ASN A 66 -0.57 -16.07 1.81
C ASN A 66 -2.05 -16.02 2.25
N ASP A 67 -2.41 -15.05 3.08
CA ASP A 67 -3.80 -14.79 3.39
C ASP A 67 -4.57 -14.37 2.12
N SER A 68 -5.68 -15.05 1.83
CA SER A 68 -6.42 -14.86 0.58
C SER A 68 -7.12 -13.51 0.49
N GLU A 69 -7.60 -12.99 1.62
CA GLU A 69 -8.27 -11.69 1.66
C GLU A 69 -7.24 -10.58 1.45
N ALA A 70 -6.10 -10.64 2.14
CA ALA A 70 -5.00 -9.68 1.98
C ALA A 70 -4.40 -9.69 0.56
N ILE A 71 -4.32 -10.87 -0.07
CA ILE A 71 -3.92 -10.98 -1.48
C ILE A 71 -4.94 -10.31 -2.40
N SER A 72 -6.24 -10.51 -2.17
CA SER A 72 -7.28 -9.83 -2.95
C SER A 72 -7.21 -8.31 -2.78
N ASP A 73 -6.95 -7.84 -1.57
CA ASP A 73 -6.74 -6.42 -1.26
C ASP A 73 -5.50 -5.86 -1.97
N TYR A 74 -4.44 -6.67 -2.14
CA TYR A 74 -3.26 -6.26 -2.91
C TYR A 74 -3.62 -5.94 -4.35
N ASP A 75 -4.40 -6.81 -5.00
CA ASP A 75 -4.80 -6.60 -6.39
C ASP A 75 -5.61 -5.29 -6.55
N LEU A 76 -6.41 -4.92 -5.54
CA LEU A 76 -7.12 -3.64 -5.51
C LEU A 76 -6.17 -2.45 -5.30
N MET A 77 -5.21 -2.56 -4.38
CA MET A 77 -4.22 -1.51 -4.15
C MET A 77 -3.29 -1.32 -5.36
N GLU A 78 -2.96 -2.41 -6.07
CA GLU A 78 -2.16 -2.39 -7.29
C GLU A 78 -2.88 -1.68 -8.44
N GLN A 79 -4.20 -1.85 -8.58
CA GLN A 79 -5.02 -1.09 -9.55
C GLN A 79 -4.97 0.42 -9.30
N GLU A 80 -4.86 0.80 -8.03
CA GLU A 80 -4.66 2.19 -7.62
C GLU A 80 -3.19 2.64 -7.69
N GLU A 81 -2.30 1.84 -8.27
CA GLU A 81 -0.84 2.06 -8.37
C GLU A 81 -0.17 2.29 -7.00
N GLY A 82 -0.66 1.61 -5.96
CA GLY A 82 -0.10 1.63 -4.61
C GLY A 82 -0.62 2.76 -3.71
N PRO A 83 -0.01 2.93 -2.52
CA PRO A 83 -0.41 3.96 -1.57
C PRO A 83 -0.35 5.37 -2.17
N HIS A 84 -1.48 6.07 -2.17
CA HIS A 84 -1.66 7.39 -2.74
C HIS A 84 -0.61 8.45 -2.33
N HIS A 85 -0.19 8.48 -1.06
CA HIS A 85 0.81 9.46 -0.61
C HIS A 85 2.21 9.17 -1.15
N LEU A 86 2.53 7.91 -1.52
CA LEU A 86 3.80 7.56 -2.15
C LEU A 86 3.89 8.07 -3.60
N LYS A 87 2.76 8.36 -4.26
CA LYS A 87 2.74 8.96 -5.61
C LYS A 87 3.28 10.38 -5.65
N LEU A 88 3.56 10.97 -4.49
CA LEU A 88 4.15 12.31 -4.39
C LEU A 88 5.68 12.28 -4.39
N PHE A 89 6.33 11.11 -4.47
CA PHE A 89 7.78 11.03 -4.46
C PHE A 89 8.44 11.50 -5.78
N PRO A 90 9.52 12.31 -5.72
CA PRO A 90 10.07 12.95 -4.52
C PRO A 90 9.15 14.07 -4.00
N ILE A 91 8.96 14.14 -2.69
CA ILE A 91 8.04 15.12 -2.07
C ILE A 91 8.65 16.52 -2.12
N GLU A 92 7.83 17.49 -2.50
CA GLU A 92 8.15 18.90 -2.36
C GLU A 92 8.07 19.31 -0.88
N MET A 93 9.22 19.46 -0.23
CA MET A 93 9.29 19.68 1.23
C MET A 93 9.00 21.12 1.66
N MET A 94 9.29 22.11 0.81
CA MET A 94 9.21 23.53 1.18
C MET A 94 7.84 23.96 1.76
N PRO A 95 6.69 23.54 1.20
CA PRO A 95 5.39 23.85 1.79
C PRO A 95 5.22 23.29 3.21
N LEU A 96 5.76 22.10 3.48
CA LEU A 96 5.68 21.44 4.78
C LEU A 96 6.56 22.15 5.80
N LEU A 97 7.81 22.44 5.42
CA LEU A 97 8.77 23.17 6.26
C LEU A 97 8.21 24.52 6.69
N ASN A 98 7.68 25.29 5.74
CA ASN A 98 7.16 26.63 6.01
C ASN A 98 5.88 26.62 6.86
N TYR A 99 5.02 25.62 6.69
CA TYR A 99 3.74 25.56 7.40
C TYR A 99 3.89 25.05 8.83
N TYR A 100 4.67 23.97 9.00
CA TYR A 100 4.79 23.29 10.29
C TYR A 100 5.97 23.78 11.14
N ASP A 101 6.82 24.66 10.59
CA ASP A 101 8.08 25.09 11.22
C ASP A 101 8.97 23.90 11.62
N TRP A 102 9.08 22.92 10.70
CA TRP A 102 9.80 21.68 10.96
C TRP A 102 11.29 21.89 11.12
N ASP A 103 11.83 21.26 12.16
CA ASP A 103 13.26 21.15 12.36
C ASP A 103 13.84 19.92 11.63
N SER A 104 15.14 19.68 11.83
CA SER A 104 15.81 18.52 11.24
C SER A 104 15.26 17.18 11.74
N TYR A 105 14.77 17.11 12.97
CA TYR A 105 14.22 15.89 13.56
C TYR A 105 12.86 15.55 12.94
N ASP A 106 11.97 16.54 12.79
CA ASP A 106 10.68 16.35 12.12
C ASP A 106 10.86 15.90 10.67
N CYS A 107 11.80 16.52 9.95
CA CYS A 107 12.15 16.13 8.58
C CYS A 107 12.64 14.68 8.51
N TRP A 108 13.52 14.30 9.44
CA TRP A 108 14.05 12.94 9.53
C TRP A 108 12.96 11.93 9.82
N LEU A 109 12.04 12.23 10.75
CA LEU A 109 10.96 11.34 11.12
C LEU A 109 9.95 11.16 9.98
N PHE A 110 9.51 12.28 9.38
CA PHE A 110 8.62 12.29 8.23
C PHE A 110 9.22 11.51 7.04
N GLY A 111 10.46 11.81 6.67
CA GLY A 111 11.17 11.10 5.60
C GLY A 111 11.36 9.61 5.92
N GLY A 112 11.65 9.28 7.19
CA GLY A 112 11.80 7.92 7.67
C GLY A 112 10.53 7.08 7.55
N TYR A 113 9.36 7.65 7.87
CA TYR A 113 8.07 6.96 7.67
C TYR A 113 7.79 6.68 6.21
N LEU A 114 7.99 7.67 5.35
CA LEU A 114 7.70 7.53 3.92
C LEU A 114 8.64 6.53 3.24
N GLU A 115 9.94 6.56 3.57
CA GLU A 115 10.93 5.62 3.02
C GLU A 115 10.63 4.19 3.48
N LYS A 116 10.26 3.98 4.75
CA LYS A 116 9.84 2.64 5.23
C LYS A 116 8.59 2.15 4.51
N THR A 117 7.57 3.00 4.37
CA THR A 117 6.34 2.66 3.64
C THR A 117 6.63 2.29 2.19
N LYS A 118 7.49 3.07 1.53
CA LYS A 118 7.98 2.81 0.17
C LYS A 118 8.66 1.45 0.07
N GLN A 119 9.59 1.14 0.98
CA GLN A 119 10.29 -0.15 1.01
C GLN A 119 9.35 -1.35 1.18
N ILE A 120 8.33 -1.23 2.04
CA ILE A 120 7.31 -2.27 2.21
C ILE A 120 6.55 -2.48 0.91
N TRP A 121 6.12 -1.40 0.25
CA TRP A 121 5.41 -1.50 -1.03
C TRP A 121 6.23 -2.22 -2.10
N TYR A 122 7.51 -1.85 -2.28
CA TYR A 122 8.39 -2.54 -3.23
C TYR A 122 8.52 -4.03 -2.94
N ARG A 123 8.75 -4.39 -1.67
CA ARG A 123 8.87 -5.80 -1.26
C ARG A 123 7.59 -6.59 -1.52
N LEU A 124 6.42 -5.98 -1.24
CA LEU A 124 5.13 -6.59 -1.54
C LEU A 124 4.94 -6.81 -3.03
N SER A 125 5.24 -5.80 -3.86
CA SER A 125 5.11 -5.93 -5.31
C SER A 125 6.04 -6.99 -5.88
N GLU A 126 7.29 -7.05 -5.44
CA GLU A 126 8.24 -8.10 -5.86
C GLU A 126 7.75 -9.51 -5.49
N TYR A 127 7.24 -9.68 -4.27
CA TYR A 127 6.68 -10.93 -3.80
C TYR A 127 5.46 -11.35 -4.62
N MET A 128 4.53 -10.44 -4.86
CA MET A 128 3.31 -10.71 -5.61
C MET A 128 3.61 -11.04 -7.07
N GLU A 129 4.56 -10.36 -7.68
CA GLU A 129 5.03 -10.68 -9.03
C GLU A 129 5.71 -12.06 -9.11
N ALA A 130 6.54 -12.42 -8.13
CA ALA A 130 7.12 -13.76 -8.05
C ALA A 130 6.06 -14.86 -7.87
N ARG A 131 5.03 -14.58 -7.07
CA ARG A 131 3.89 -15.47 -6.86
C ARG A 131 3.09 -15.66 -8.15
N LYS A 132 2.72 -14.58 -8.85
CA LYS A 132 2.02 -14.64 -10.15
C LYS A 132 2.78 -15.50 -11.16
N ARG A 133 4.11 -15.32 -11.26
CA ARG A 133 4.97 -16.15 -12.13
C ARG A 133 4.91 -17.63 -11.77
N THR A 134 4.98 -17.96 -10.49
CA THR A 134 4.95 -19.36 -10.00
C THR A 134 3.62 -20.02 -10.35
N LEU A 135 2.50 -19.34 -10.11
CA LEU A 135 1.16 -19.85 -10.44
C LEU A 135 0.97 -20.06 -11.95
N MET A 136 1.52 -19.18 -12.78
CA MET A 136 1.48 -19.35 -14.24
C MET A 136 2.24 -20.61 -14.69
N ILE A 137 3.41 -20.87 -14.11
CA ILE A 137 4.21 -22.07 -14.41
C ILE A 137 3.45 -23.34 -13.98
N GLN A 138 2.85 -23.33 -12.78
CA GLN A 138 2.08 -24.45 -12.27
C GLN A 138 0.86 -24.76 -13.16
N LYS A 139 0.06 -23.75 -13.51
CA LYS A 139 -1.09 -23.89 -14.45
C LYS A 139 -0.69 -24.43 -15.82
N ARG A 140 0.52 -24.15 -16.30
CA ARG A 140 1.03 -24.70 -17.58
C ARG A 140 1.39 -26.18 -17.45
N ARG A 141 2.00 -26.57 -16.32
CA ARG A 141 2.34 -27.98 -16.05
C ARG A 141 1.10 -28.85 -15.91
N GLU A 142 0.10 -28.37 -15.17
CA GLU A 142 -1.19 -29.07 -14.99
C GLU A 142 -1.89 -29.30 -16.34
N ARG A 143 -1.98 -28.26 -17.17
CA ARG A 143 -2.55 -28.39 -18.53
C ARG A 143 -1.82 -29.40 -19.40
N LYS A 144 -0.49 -29.43 -19.35
CA LYS A 144 0.30 -30.42 -20.09
C LYS A 144 0.01 -31.86 -19.62
N MET A 145 -0.05 -32.09 -18.30
CA MET A 145 -0.37 -33.41 -17.75
C MET A 145 -1.76 -33.89 -18.17
N HIS A 146 -2.77 -33.01 -18.18
CA HIS A 146 -4.11 -33.36 -18.65
C HIS A 146 -4.13 -33.75 -20.13
N LEU A 147 -3.44 -33.00 -21.00
CA LEU A 147 -3.34 -33.33 -22.43
C LEU A 147 -2.61 -34.66 -22.66
N ASP A 148 -1.54 -34.93 -21.91
CA ASP A 148 -0.79 -36.18 -22.04
C ASP A 148 -1.65 -37.40 -21.60
N GLN A 149 -2.52 -37.24 -20.58
CA GLN A 149 -3.48 -38.26 -20.13
C GLN A 149 -4.64 -38.51 -21.10
N GLU A 150 -5.10 -37.47 -21.80
CA GLU A 150 -6.14 -37.61 -22.84
C GLU A 150 -5.61 -38.32 -24.09
N ASN A 151 -4.33 -38.12 -24.43
CA ASN A 151 -3.69 -38.74 -25.60
C ASN A 151 -3.19 -40.19 -25.36
N THR A 152 -3.25 -40.69 -24.13
CA THR A 152 -2.87 -42.08 -23.79
C THR A 152 -4.07 -43.03 -23.59
N LYS A 153 -5.29 -42.56 -23.85
CA LYS A 153 -6.52 -43.37 -23.91
C LYS A 153 -6.94 -43.62 -25.35
#